data_AF-A0A954UKJ7-F1
#
_entry.id   AF-A0A954UKJ7-F1
#
_cell.length_a   1.000
_cell.length_b   1.000
_cell.length_c   1.000
_cell.angle_alpha   90.00
_cell.angle_beta   90.00
_cell.angle_gamma   90.00
#
_symmetry.space_group_name_H-M   'P 1'
#
loop_
_entity.id
_entity.type
_entity.pdbx_description
1 polymer ?
#
loop_
_entity_poly.entity_id
_entity_poly.type
_entity_poly.pdbx_seq_one_letter_code
_entity_poly.pdbx_strand_id
1 'polypeptide(L)'
;MLLDVLSKGVRGIQGLPNNSFSVSIQQHTIGALESRRFPEKTPSEAEGWQWVHCEVSTCAKRKNFLDVVTPDFAGEAIAAELEHPGTHRAISCVVHQSKAIILLIDSLCVRDSGRDEDFFGMKMASYIHSLRTGKASFVGQKKTKIPIAIVLTKTDSCPEAMEDPQQFATDNMPGFAKFLQRNFSNFRFFAAGVVGSSAMFADHRGYFMEIPLHIEPRGITEPLEWIILQK
;
A
#
# COMPACT_ATOMS: atom_id res chain seq x y z
N MET A 1 8.26 -7.49 2.59
CA MET A 1 7.70 -7.99 3.87
C MET A 1 6.45 -8.83 3.71
N LEU A 2 5.42 -8.39 2.97
CA LEU A 2 4.17 -9.15 2.80
C LEU A 2 4.39 -10.63 2.41
N LEU A 3 5.21 -10.88 1.39
CA LEU A 3 5.52 -12.25 0.93
C LEU A 3 6.16 -13.12 2.03
N ASP A 4 7.04 -12.55 2.83
CA ASP A 4 7.69 -13.27 3.94
C ASP A 4 6.68 -13.69 5.00
N VAL A 5 5.82 -12.76 5.43
CA VAL A 5 4.78 -13.03 6.44
C VAL A 5 3.76 -14.03 5.90
N LEU A 6 3.37 -13.93 4.63
CA LEU A 6 2.45 -14.86 3.98
C LEU A 6 3.05 -16.27 3.86
N SER A 7 4.34 -16.39 3.53
CA SER A 7 5.02 -17.69 3.42
C SER A 7 5.07 -18.45 4.76
N LYS A 8 5.10 -17.71 5.88
CA LYS A 8 5.08 -18.24 7.24
C LYS A 8 3.68 -18.64 7.72
N GLY A 9 2.61 -18.28 7.01
CA GLY A 9 1.25 -18.69 7.33
C GLY A 9 0.66 -18.00 8.57
N VAL A 10 0.49 -16.68 8.52
CA VAL A 10 -0.01 -15.88 9.65
C VAL A 10 -1.54 -15.73 9.59
N ARG A 11 -2.21 -15.88 10.75
CA ARG A 11 -3.67 -15.71 10.91
C ARG A 11 -4.54 -16.55 9.96
N GLY A 12 -4.03 -17.70 9.56
CA GLY A 12 -4.76 -18.62 8.68
C GLY A 12 -4.82 -18.18 7.22
N ILE A 13 -3.98 -17.21 6.84
CA ILE A 13 -3.66 -16.93 5.44
C ILE A 13 -2.26 -17.43 5.18
N GLN A 14 -2.11 -18.23 4.13
CA GLN A 14 -0.82 -18.72 3.67
C GLN A 14 -0.66 -18.37 2.20
N GLY A 15 0.46 -17.71 1.89
CA GLY A 15 0.81 -17.36 0.52
C GLY A 15 2.06 -18.08 0.05
N LEU A 16 2.05 -18.53 -1.20
CA LEU A 16 3.22 -19.09 -1.87
C LEU A 16 3.58 -18.21 -3.07
N PRO A 17 4.83 -17.71 -3.16
CA PRO A 17 5.27 -16.98 -4.33
C PRO A 17 5.37 -17.93 -5.53
N ASN A 18 4.73 -17.55 -6.64
CA ASN A 18 4.59 -18.43 -7.82
C ASN A 18 5.71 -18.24 -8.85
N ASN A 19 6.41 -17.11 -8.84
CA ASN A 19 7.46 -16.81 -9.82
C ASN A 19 8.81 -16.53 -9.14
N SER A 20 9.88 -16.76 -9.89
CA SER A 20 11.25 -16.47 -9.45
C SER A 20 11.45 -14.99 -9.10
N PHE A 21 10.77 -14.09 -9.81
CA PHE A 21 10.80 -12.65 -9.52
C PHE A 21 10.31 -12.31 -8.11
N SER A 22 9.16 -12.85 -7.67
CA SER A 22 8.63 -12.63 -6.31
C SER A 22 9.55 -13.21 -5.24
N VAL A 23 10.17 -14.36 -5.53
CA VAL A 23 11.17 -14.96 -4.64
C VAL A 23 12.38 -14.04 -4.51
N SER A 24 12.90 -13.49 -5.62
CA SER A 24 14.01 -12.53 -5.60
C SER A 24 13.67 -11.25 -4.83
N ILE A 25 12.45 -10.71 -5.00
CA ILE A 25 11.97 -9.54 -4.25
C ILE A 25 11.94 -9.83 -2.74
N GLN A 26 11.41 -11.01 -2.36
CA GLN A 26 11.38 -11.44 -0.97
C GLN A 26 12.80 -11.58 -0.40
N GLN A 27 13.70 -12.26 -1.10
CA GLN A 27 15.10 -12.46 -0.68
C GLN A 27 15.84 -11.13 -0.54
N HIS A 28 15.71 -10.22 -1.51
CA HIS A 28 16.34 -8.91 -1.46
C HIS A 28 15.83 -8.08 -0.27
N THR A 29 14.52 -8.10 -0.03
CA THR A 29 13.91 -7.40 1.11
C THR A 29 14.43 -7.94 2.45
N ILE A 30 14.47 -9.27 2.61
CA ILE A 30 14.96 -9.91 3.83
C ILE A 30 16.45 -9.60 4.02
N GLY A 31 17.26 -9.78 2.98
CA GLY A 31 18.70 -9.54 3.05
C GLY A 31 19.06 -8.09 3.39
N ALA A 32 18.30 -7.11 2.88
CA ALA A 32 18.46 -5.71 3.26
C ALA A 32 18.20 -5.49 4.76
N LEU A 33 17.07 -6.00 5.26
CA LEU A 33 16.68 -5.85 6.66
C LEU A 33 17.62 -6.59 7.62
N GLU A 34 18.09 -7.79 7.25
CA GLU A 34 19.13 -8.53 7.99
C GLU A 34 20.44 -7.76 8.06
N SER A 35 20.77 -7.03 6.98
CA SER A 35 21.94 -6.14 6.91
C SER A 35 21.72 -4.79 7.61
N ARG A 36 20.63 -4.64 8.38
CA ARG A 36 20.21 -3.39 9.03
C ARG A 36 20.09 -2.22 8.06
N ARG A 37 19.50 -2.46 6.90
CA ARG A 37 19.21 -1.43 5.88
C ARG A 37 17.77 -1.56 5.43
N PHE A 38 17.14 -0.43 5.13
CA PHE A 38 15.89 -0.48 4.40
C PHE A 38 16.14 -0.89 2.94
N PRO A 39 15.22 -1.64 2.31
CA PRO A 39 15.29 -1.95 0.89
C PRO A 39 15.37 -0.67 0.05
N GLU A 40 16.01 -0.79 -1.12
CA GLU A 40 16.08 0.33 -2.06
C GLU A 40 14.69 0.74 -2.55
N LYS A 41 14.55 2.03 -2.87
CA LYS A 41 13.30 2.58 -3.39
C LYS A 41 13.02 2.04 -4.78
N THR A 42 11.76 1.72 -5.06
CA THR A 42 11.30 1.31 -6.39
C THR A 42 11.58 2.42 -7.42
N PRO A 43 12.27 2.13 -8.53
CA PRO A 43 12.60 3.12 -9.56
C PRO A 43 11.35 3.72 -10.22
N SER A 44 11.46 4.97 -10.68
CA SER A 44 10.35 5.67 -11.34
C SER A 44 10.06 5.12 -12.74
N GLU A 45 11.08 4.59 -13.40
CA GLU A 45 10.98 4.03 -14.75
C GLU A 45 10.14 2.75 -14.76
N ALA A 46 9.22 2.64 -15.73
CA ALA A 46 8.31 1.51 -15.84
C ALA A 46 9.00 0.14 -15.98
N GLU A 47 10.22 0.13 -16.53
CA GLU A 47 11.06 -1.08 -16.64
C GLU A 47 11.57 -1.59 -15.28
N GLY A 48 11.66 -0.71 -14.28
CA GLY A 48 12.11 -1.03 -12.93
C GLY A 48 10.99 -1.48 -11.98
N TRP A 49 9.73 -1.39 -12.40
CA TRP A 49 8.59 -1.75 -11.55
C TRP A 49 8.53 -3.25 -11.32
N GLN A 50 8.30 -3.60 -10.06
CA GLN A 50 8.31 -4.98 -9.62
C GLN A 50 6.88 -5.56 -9.66
N TRP A 51 6.76 -6.84 -10.00
CA TRP A 51 5.47 -7.53 -10.02
C TRP A 51 5.51 -8.66 -9.00
N VAL A 52 4.57 -8.60 -8.06
CA VAL A 52 4.38 -9.66 -7.07
C VAL A 52 3.28 -10.60 -7.57
N HIS A 53 3.60 -11.88 -7.62
CA HIS A 53 2.69 -12.96 -7.95
C HIS A 53 2.73 -14.03 -6.85
N CYS A 54 1.64 -14.15 -6.10
CA CYS A 54 1.51 -15.16 -5.07
C CYS A 54 0.14 -15.85 -5.10
N GLU A 55 0.16 -17.14 -4.84
CA GLU A 55 -1.04 -17.93 -4.55
C GLU A 55 -1.36 -17.79 -3.07
N VAL A 56 -2.54 -17.27 -2.76
CA VAL A 56 -3.01 -17.09 -1.39
C VAL A 56 -4.11 -18.10 -1.09
N SER A 57 -3.94 -18.85 -0.02
CA SER A 57 -4.91 -19.78 0.52
C SER A 57 -5.41 -19.29 1.87
N THR A 58 -6.67 -19.59 2.19
CA THR A 58 -7.28 -19.25 3.48
C THR A 58 -7.68 -20.54 4.20
N CYS A 59 -7.43 -20.62 5.51
CA CYS A 59 -7.75 -21.79 6.33
C CYS A 59 -9.23 -22.16 6.28
N ALA A 60 -10.12 -21.16 6.17
CA ALA A 60 -11.56 -21.36 6.08
C ALA A 60 -11.99 -22.11 4.79
N LYS A 61 -11.22 -22.01 3.71
CA LYS A 61 -11.50 -22.67 2.43
C LYS A 61 -10.22 -23.28 1.88
N ARG A 62 -9.77 -24.36 2.51
CA ARG A 62 -8.54 -25.12 2.21
C ARG A 62 -8.32 -25.56 0.74
N LYS A 63 -9.31 -25.38 -0.14
CA LYS A 63 -9.26 -25.70 -1.58
C LYS A 63 -9.41 -24.49 -2.51
N ASN A 64 -9.61 -23.29 -1.98
CA ASN A 64 -9.69 -22.07 -2.78
C ASN A 64 -8.34 -21.36 -2.72
N PHE A 65 -7.55 -21.57 -3.76
CA PHE A 65 -6.35 -20.78 -4.03
C PHE A 65 -6.77 -19.53 -4.81
N LEU A 66 -6.21 -18.40 -4.43
CA LEU A 66 -6.37 -17.14 -5.11
C LEU A 66 -5.02 -16.66 -5.62
N ASP A 67 -4.91 -16.54 -6.94
CA ASP A 67 -3.81 -15.84 -7.57
C ASP A 67 -3.92 -14.33 -7.32
N VAL A 68 -2.97 -13.79 -6.57
CA VAL A 68 -2.79 -12.37 -6.35
C VAL A 68 -1.62 -11.92 -7.22
N VAL A 69 -1.93 -11.07 -8.19
CA VAL A 69 -0.95 -10.38 -9.02
C VAL A 69 -1.07 -8.89 -8.72
N THR A 70 -0.02 -8.29 -8.18
CA THR A 70 0.02 -6.88 -7.85
C THR A 70 1.32 -6.24 -8.33
N PRO A 71 1.25 -5.11 -9.07
CA PRO A 71 2.44 -4.31 -9.32
C PRO A 71 2.82 -3.50 -8.09
N ASP A 72 4.11 -3.24 -7.95
CA ASP A 72 4.68 -2.25 -7.06
C ASP A 72 5.10 -1.03 -7.89
N PHE A 73 4.34 0.05 -7.76
CA PHE A 73 4.57 1.29 -8.50
C PHE A 73 5.33 2.29 -7.63
N ALA A 74 6.31 2.98 -8.22
CA ALA A 74 6.98 4.08 -7.55
C ALA A 74 6.02 5.24 -7.25
N GLY A 75 6.17 5.83 -6.06
CA GLY A 75 5.36 6.97 -5.64
C GLY A 75 5.49 8.17 -6.57
N GLU A 76 6.69 8.44 -7.09
CA GLU A 76 6.92 9.53 -8.06
C GLU A 76 6.18 9.29 -9.38
N ALA A 77 6.14 8.05 -9.86
CA ALA A 77 5.44 7.73 -11.10
C ALA A 77 3.93 7.91 -10.97
N ILE A 78 3.37 7.55 -9.80
CA ILE A 78 1.98 7.82 -9.46
C ILE A 78 1.73 9.32 -9.37
N ALA A 79 2.60 10.07 -8.69
CA ALA A 79 2.47 11.52 -8.57
C ALA A 79 2.47 12.21 -9.95
N ALA A 80 3.41 11.83 -10.83
CA ALA A 80 3.48 12.33 -12.20
C ALA A 80 2.21 12.02 -13.00
N GLU A 81 1.66 10.81 -12.87
CA GLU A 81 0.40 10.42 -13.52
C GLU A 81 -0.81 11.19 -12.96
N LEU A 82 -0.82 11.53 -11.68
CA LEU A 82 -1.90 12.32 -11.07
C LEU A 82 -1.87 13.79 -11.52
N GLU A 83 -0.67 14.36 -11.70
CA GLU A 83 -0.52 15.73 -12.21
C GLU A 83 -0.83 15.81 -13.70
N HIS A 84 -0.36 14.82 -14.47
CA HIS A 84 -0.52 14.77 -15.92
C HIS A 84 -1.10 13.39 -16.32
N PRO A 85 -2.44 13.23 -16.26
CA PRO A 85 -3.09 11.97 -16.61
C PRO A 85 -2.72 11.49 -18.01
N GLY A 86 -2.24 10.25 -18.11
CA GLY A 86 -1.78 9.65 -19.36
C GLY A 86 -0.25 9.62 -19.55
N THR A 87 0.52 10.18 -18.60
CA THR A 87 1.99 10.07 -18.58
C THR A 87 2.43 8.62 -18.45
N HIS A 88 1.77 7.85 -17.58
CA HIS A 88 2.01 6.44 -17.34
C HIS A 88 0.74 5.64 -17.62
N ARG A 89 0.51 5.31 -18.90
CA ARG A 89 -0.65 4.51 -19.34
C ARG A 89 -0.76 3.17 -18.61
N ALA A 90 0.35 2.55 -18.25
CA ALA A 90 0.36 1.31 -17.49
C ALA A 90 -0.37 1.44 -16.14
N ILE A 91 -0.18 2.56 -15.42
CA ILE A 91 -0.85 2.82 -14.14
C ILE A 91 -2.36 2.92 -14.34
N SER A 92 -2.81 3.74 -15.30
CA SER A 92 -4.26 3.87 -15.57
C SER A 92 -4.90 2.54 -16.00
N CYS A 93 -4.24 1.75 -16.83
CA CYS A 93 -4.70 0.42 -17.23
C CYS A 93 -4.82 -0.53 -16.04
N VAL A 94 -3.80 -0.62 -15.19
CA VAL A 94 -3.83 -1.45 -13.98
C VAL A 94 -4.94 -0.97 -13.04
N VAL A 95 -4.96 0.32 -12.71
CA VAL A 95 -5.97 0.91 -11.81
C VAL A 95 -7.37 0.72 -12.34
N HIS A 96 -7.59 0.65 -13.66
CA HIS A 96 -8.89 0.35 -14.26
C HIS A 96 -9.26 -1.14 -14.19
N GLN A 97 -8.29 -2.05 -14.33
CA GLN A 97 -8.52 -3.50 -14.38
C GLN A 97 -8.50 -4.19 -13.01
N SER A 98 -7.88 -3.59 -11.98
CA SER A 98 -7.74 -4.22 -10.66
C SER A 98 -9.09 -4.62 -10.04
N LYS A 99 -9.11 -5.68 -9.22
CA LYS A 99 -10.31 -6.06 -8.47
C LYS A 99 -10.41 -5.38 -7.11
N ALA A 100 -9.29 -4.92 -6.59
CA ALA A 100 -9.17 -4.15 -5.36
C ALA A 100 -7.90 -3.29 -5.44
N ILE A 101 -7.76 -2.32 -4.54
CA ILE A 101 -6.60 -1.43 -4.47
C ILE A 101 -6.10 -1.38 -3.03
N ILE A 102 -4.78 -1.46 -2.85
CA ILE A 102 -4.10 -1.16 -1.59
C ILE A 102 -3.36 0.16 -1.80
N LEU A 103 -3.70 1.17 -1.02
CA LEU A 103 -3.02 2.47 -1.01
C LEU A 103 -2.09 2.53 0.19
N LEU A 104 -0.80 2.76 -0.06
CA LEU A 104 0.20 2.95 0.98
C LEU A 104 0.38 4.45 1.19
N ILE A 105 0.17 4.91 2.42
CA ILE A 105 0.31 6.32 2.81
C ILE A 105 1.34 6.40 3.92
N ASP A 106 2.30 7.32 3.84
CA ASP A 106 3.30 7.51 4.89
C ASP A 106 2.68 8.25 6.09
N SER A 107 2.59 7.60 7.25
CA SER A 107 1.97 8.22 8.43
C SER A 107 2.76 9.42 8.97
N LEU A 108 4.08 9.44 8.77
CA LEU A 108 4.91 10.55 9.22
C LEU A 108 4.65 11.79 8.36
N CYS A 109 4.58 11.61 7.03
CA CYS A 109 4.19 12.70 6.13
C CYS A 109 2.79 13.22 6.44
N VAL A 110 1.84 12.35 6.77
CA VAL A 110 0.48 12.77 7.16
C VAL A 110 0.48 13.57 8.47
N ARG A 111 1.28 13.16 9.46
CA ARG A 111 1.39 13.89 10.73
C ARG A 111 2.04 15.26 10.54
N ASP A 112 3.13 15.30 9.79
CA ASP A 112 4.00 16.48 9.70
C ASP A 112 3.52 17.46 8.60
N SER A 113 2.86 16.95 7.54
CA SER A 113 2.43 17.70 6.35
C SER A 113 0.98 17.36 5.95
N GLY A 114 0.11 17.12 6.92
CA GLY A 114 -1.24 16.58 6.70
C GLY A 114 -2.10 17.31 5.66
N ARG A 115 -1.94 18.63 5.49
CA ARG A 115 -2.66 19.38 4.45
C ARG A 115 -2.27 18.97 3.03
N ASP A 116 -0.99 18.82 2.75
CA ASP A 116 -0.50 18.47 1.42
C ASP A 116 -0.84 17.02 1.10
N GLU A 117 -0.71 16.14 2.10
CA GLU A 117 -1.14 14.74 2.01
C GLU A 117 -2.66 14.61 1.82
N ASP A 118 -3.47 15.46 2.47
CA ASP A 118 -4.92 15.52 2.28
C ASP A 118 -5.27 15.83 0.81
N PHE A 119 -4.64 16.86 0.24
CA PHE A 119 -4.84 17.21 -1.17
C PHE A 119 -4.35 16.11 -2.11
N PHE A 120 -3.20 15.50 -1.83
CA PHE A 120 -2.65 14.41 -2.63
C PHE A 120 -3.56 13.17 -2.60
N GLY A 121 -3.99 12.77 -1.40
CA GLY A 121 -4.95 11.69 -1.20
C GLY A 121 -6.27 11.96 -1.93
N MET A 122 -6.80 13.18 -1.85
CA MET A 122 -8.00 13.58 -2.59
C MET A 122 -7.81 13.45 -4.11
N LYS A 123 -6.69 13.92 -4.66
CA LYS A 123 -6.36 13.76 -6.10
C LYS A 123 -6.34 12.29 -6.48
N MET A 124 -5.69 11.45 -5.68
CA MET A 124 -5.58 10.02 -5.91
C MET A 124 -6.94 9.32 -5.88
N ALA A 125 -7.77 9.56 -4.86
CA ALA A 125 -9.11 9.00 -4.77
C ALA A 125 -10.01 9.48 -5.92
N SER A 126 -9.91 10.75 -6.31
CA SER A 126 -10.64 11.31 -7.45
C SER A 126 -10.22 10.66 -8.77
N TYR A 127 -8.93 10.43 -8.96
CA TYR A 127 -8.39 9.74 -10.12
C TYR A 127 -8.91 8.30 -10.22
N ILE A 128 -8.80 7.52 -9.14
CA ILE A 128 -9.33 6.15 -9.06
C ILE A 128 -10.83 6.14 -9.33
N HIS A 129 -11.58 7.05 -8.73
CA HIS A 129 -13.01 7.16 -8.93
C HIS A 129 -13.34 7.41 -10.40
N SER A 130 -12.68 8.39 -11.02
CA SER A 130 -12.89 8.79 -12.42
C SER A 130 -12.59 7.66 -13.41
N LEU A 131 -11.51 6.90 -13.17
CA LEU A 131 -11.17 5.73 -13.98
C LEU A 131 -12.20 4.60 -13.87
N ARG A 132 -12.92 4.50 -12.74
CA ARG A 132 -13.85 3.40 -12.45
C ARG A 132 -15.29 3.69 -12.82
N THR A 133 -15.74 4.94 -12.73
CA THR A 133 -17.09 5.34 -13.10
C THR A 133 -17.21 5.74 -14.57
N GLY A 134 -16.09 5.97 -15.26
CA GLY A 134 -16.07 6.40 -16.66
C GLY A 134 -16.76 7.75 -16.86
N LYS A 135 -16.87 8.20 -18.12
CA LYS A 135 -17.54 9.48 -18.48
C LYS A 135 -19.08 9.43 -18.37
N ALA A 136 -19.67 8.32 -17.90
CA ALA A 136 -21.05 7.94 -18.22
C ALA A 136 -22.11 8.25 -17.14
N SER A 137 -21.81 8.95 -16.05
CA SER A 137 -22.78 9.08 -14.94
C SER A 137 -23.02 10.51 -14.47
N PHE A 138 -23.64 11.33 -15.33
CA PHE A 138 -24.39 12.52 -14.90
C PHE A 138 -25.76 12.17 -14.29
N VAL A 139 -26.18 10.90 -14.36
CA VAL A 139 -27.48 10.42 -13.85
C VAL A 139 -27.26 9.41 -12.72
N GLY A 140 -27.18 9.94 -11.49
CA GLY A 140 -27.07 9.18 -10.25
C GLY A 140 -25.62 8.92 -9.81
N GLN A 141 -25.16 9.60 -8.75
CA GLN A 141 -23.85 9.35 -8.14
C GLN A 141 -23.80 7.96 -7.48
N LYS A 142 -23.55 6.91 -8.26
CA LYS A 142 -23.38 5.57 -7.73
C LYS A 142 -21.98 5.43 -7.15
N LYS A 143 -21.88 5.13 -5.86
CA LYS A 143 -20.61 4.87 -5.19
C LYS A 143 -19.86 3.74 -5.89
N THR A 144 -18.54 3.89 -5.98
CA THR A 144 -17.66 2.85 -6.53
C THR A 144 -17.61 1.67 -5.58
N LYS A 145 -17.80 0.46 -6.11
CA LYS A 145 -17.84 -0.79 -5.34
C LYS A 145 -16.48 -1.48 -5.16
N ILE A 146 -15.41 -0.96 -5.76
CA ILE A 146 -14.09 -1.54 -5.63
C ILE A 146 -13.62 -1.45 -4.17
N PRO A 147 -13.16 -2.55 -3.55
CA PRO A 147 -12.51 -2.52 -2.25
C PRO A 147 -11.22 -1.70 -2.30
N ILE A 148 -11.08 -0.74 -1.39
CA ILE A 148 -9.87 0.07 -1.21
C ILE A 148 -9.37 -0.09 0.23
N ALA A 149 -8.22 -0.73 0.40
CA ALA A 149 -7.52 -0.74 1.67
C ALA A 149 -6.56 0.44 1.72
N ILE A 150 -6.75 1.36 2.67
CA ILE A 150 -5.82 2.46 2.92
C ILE A 150 -4.92 2.04 4.07
N VAL A 151 -3.63 1.96 3.83
CA VAL A 151 -2.63 1.48 4.79
C VAL A 151 -1.71 2.64 5.15
N LEU A 152 -1.82 3.12 6.38
CA LEU A 152 -0.85 4.02 6.98
C LEU A 152 0.42 3.21 7.28
N THR A 153 1.53 3.57 6.64
CA THR A 153 2.83 2.91 6.73
C THR A 153 3.78 3.71 7.61
N LYS A 154 4.85 3.07 8.10
CA LYS A 154 5.82 3.66 9.05
C LYS A 154 5.20 4.03 10.41
N THR A 155 4.18 3.28 10.81
CA THR A 155 3.46 3.53 12.06
C THR A 155 4.25 3.11 13.29
N ASP A 156 5.42 2.48 13.11
CA ASP A 156 6.43 2.28 14.14
C ASP A 156 6.96 3.60 14.73
N SER A 157 6.95 4.68 13.93
CA SER A 157 7.35 6.02 14.34
C SER A 157 6.17 6.98 14.55
N CYS A 158 4.93 6.45 14.45
CA CYS A 158 3.69 7.19 14.65
C CYS A 158 2.65 6.30 15.37
N PRO A 159 2.73 6.21 16.71
CA PRO A 159 1.83 5.37 17.51
C PRO A 159 0.35 5.72 17.34
N GLU A 160 0.02 6.99 17.12
CA GLU A 160 -1.35 7.48 16.96
C GLU A 160 -2.03 6.83 15.73
N ALA A 161 -1.27 6.68 14.63
CA ALA A 161 -1.74 6.00 13.43
C ALA A 161 -1.89 4.48 13.65
N MET A 162 -1.09 3.87 14.53
CA MET A 162 -1.19 2.44 14.85
C MET A 162 -2.40 2.11 15.72
N GLU A 163 -2.73 2.97 16.68
CA GLU A 163 -3.83 2.75 17.64
C GLU A 163 -5.20 2.86 16.98
N ASP A 164 -5.47 3.96 16.27
CA ASP A 164 -6.71 4.17 15.51
C ASP A 164 -6.41 4.81 14.15
N PRO A 165 -6.12 4.00 13.11
CA PRO A 165 -5.77 4.51 11.79
C PRO A 165 -6.92 5.30 11.14
N GLN A 166 -8.17 5.00 11.49
CA GLN A 166 -9.32 5.70 10.92
C GLN A 166 -9.49 7.08 11.54
N GLN A 167 -9.38 7.18 12.87
CA GLN A 167 -9.45 8.45 13.57
C GLN A 167 -8.27 9.34 13.16
N PHE A 168 -7.05 8.80 13.15
CA PHE A 168 -5.84 9.51 12.71
C PHE A 168 -6.00 10.09 11.29
N ALA A 169 -6.50 9.29 10.34
CA ALA A 169 -6.72 9.76 8.97
C ALA A 169 -7.84 10.81 8.89
N THR A 170 -8.88 10.71 9.73
CA THR A 170 -9.98 11.69 9.74
C THR A 170 -9.55 13.04 10.30
N ASP A 171 -8.65 13.03 11.29
CA ASP A 171 -8.14 14.23 11.94
C ASP A 171 -7.08 14.94 11.07
N ASN A 172 -6.20 14.18 10.42
CA ASN A 172 -5.07 14.74 9.65
C ASN A 172 -5.37 14.90 8.15
N MET A 173 -6.30 14.10 7.59
CA MET A 173 -6.69 14.13 6.16
C MET A 173 -8.23 14.19 6.00
N PRO A 174 -8.90 15.23 6.53
CA PRO A 174 -10.35 15.30 6.57
C PRO A 174 -10.99 15.38 5.18
N GLY A 175 -10.33 16.01 4.20
CA GLY A 175 -10.82 16.11 2.82
C GLY A 175 -10.85 14.75 2.12
N PHE A 176 -9.77 13.99 2.23
CA PHE A 176 -9.63 12.64 1.73
C PHE A 176 -10.63 11.69 2.37
N ALA A 177 -10.75 11.70 3.70
CA ALA A 177 -11.70 10.88 4.43
C ALA A 177 -13.15 11.15 3.99
N LYS A 178 -13.54 12.43 3.89
CA LYS A 178 -14.88 12.82 3.39
C LYS A 178 -15.10 12.40 1.93
N PHE A 179 -14.08 12.54 1.08
CA PHE A 179 -14.16 12.12 -0.32
C PHE A 179 -14.37 10.60 -0.42
N LEU A 180 -13.65 9.80 0.37
CA LEU A 180 -13.81 8.35 0.41
C LEU A 180 -15.24 7.96 0.84
N GLN A 181 -15.72 8.51 1.95
CA GLN A 181 -17.07 8.26 2.47
C GLN A 181 -18.17 8.58 1.44
N ARG A 182 -17.98 9.65 0.67
CA ARG A 182 -18.95 10.07 -0.35
C ARG A 182 -18.93 9.17 -1.57
N ASN A 183 -17.76 8.80 -2.08
CA ASN A 183 -17.61 8.23 -3.44
C ASN A 183 -17.34 6.72 -3.46
N PHE A 184 -16.96 6.12 -2.34
CA PHE A 184 -16.65 4.69 -2.24
C PHE A 184 -17.55 4.03 -1.22
N SER A 185 -18.10 2.87 -1.58
CA SER A 185 -18.93 2.07 -0.66
C SER A 185 -18.13 1.06 0.14
N ASN A 186 -16.90 0.77 -0.26
CA ASN A 186 -16.09 -0.29 0.34
C ASN A 186 -14.63 0.17 0.47
N PHE A 187 -14.32 0.79 1.60
CA PHE A 187 -12.95 1.15 1.96
C PHE A 187 -12.71 0.96 3.45
N ARG A 188 -11.46 0.74 3.84
CA ARG A 188 -11.07 0.60 5.24
C ARG A 188 -9.65 1.09 5.47
N PHE A 189 -9.42 1.72 6.63
CA PHE A 189 -8.11 2.14 7.08
C PHE A 189 -7.43 1.03 7.88
N PHE A 190 -6.13 0.91 7.68
CA PHE A 190 -5.21 -0.02 8.35
C PHE A 190 -3.92 0.72 8.69
N ALA A 191 -3.16 0.15 9.61
CA ALA A 191 -1.82 0.60 9.97
C ALA A 191 -0.84 -0.54 9.76
N ALA A 192 0.37 -0.22 9.30
CA ALA A 192 1.43 -1.17 9.06
C ALA A 192 2.80 -0.60 9.46
N GLY A 193 3.51 -1.37 10.29
CA GLY A 193 4.89 -1.12 10.70
C GLY A 193 5.74 -2.35 10.37
N VAL A 194 6.99 -2.13 9.93
CA VAL A 194 7.92 -3.21 9.58
C VAL A 194 8.96 -3.45 10.67
N VAL A 195 9.38 -2.36 11.31
CA VAL A 195 10.35 -2.34 12.40
C VAL A 195 9.62 -1.98 13.68
N GLY A 196 10.14 -2.34 14.84
CA GLY A 196 9.60 -1.77 16.08
C GLY A 196 10.40 -0.55 16.57
N SER A 197 11.61 -0.35 16.05
CA SER A 197 12.39 0.87 16.25
C SER A 197 13.43 1.07 15.15
N SER A 198 13.71 2.34 14.84
CA SER A 198 14.76 2.77 13.92
C SER A 198 15.69 3.76 14.60
N ALA A 199 16.87 3.97 14.01
CA ALA A 199 17.82 4.98 14.44
C ALA A 199 18.40 5.71 13.24
N MET A 200 18.82 6.96 13.46
CA MET A 200 19.59 7.72 12.48
C MET A 200 21.08 7.43 12.67
N PHE A 201 21.71 6.88 11.63
CA PHE A 201 23.14 6.63 11.57
C PHE A 201 23.80 7.68 10.67
N ALA A 202 24.87 8.31 11.14
CA ALA A 202 25.70 9.18 10.32
C ALA A 202 26.94 8.40 9.85
N ASP A 203 27.18 8.37 8.55
CA ASP A 203 28.39 7.77 8.01
C ASP A 203 29.63 8.68 8.18
N HIS A 204 30.80 8.17 7.81
CA HIS A 204 32.08 8.88 7.88
C HIS A 204 32.15 10.14 6.97
N ARG A 205 31.18 10.33 6.08
CA ARG A 205 31.07 11.48 5.17
C ARG A 205 29.98 12.46 5.63
N GLY A 206 29.33 12.19 6.76
CA GLY A 206 28.25 13.01 7.30
C GLY A 206 26.87 12.76 6.66
N TYR A 207 26.72 11.71 5.86
CA TYR A 207 25.41 11.31 5.35
C TYR A 207 24.63 10.61 6.45
N PHE A 208 23.42 11.12 6.71
CA PHE A 208 22.49 10.50 7.62
C PHE A 208 21.64 9.47 6.88
N MET A 209 21.56 8.27 7.44
CA MET A 209 20.71 7.20 6.96
C MET A 209 19.90 6.61 8.12
N GLU A 210 18.63 6.33 7.86
CA GLU A 210 17.80 5.60 8.81
C GLU A 210 18.15 4.11 8.74
N ILE A 211 18.33 3.48 9.91
CA ILE A 211 18.61 2.05 10.02
C ILE A 211 17.58 1.37 10.93
N PRO A 212 17.08 0.18 10.56
CA PRO A 212 16.25 -0.63 11.44
C PRO A 212 17.09 -1.19 12.58
N LEU A 213 16.61 -1.05 13.82
CA LEU A 213 17.26 -1.66 15.00
C LEU A 213 16.73 -3.06 15.25
N HIS A 214 15.42 -3.27 15.06
CA HIS A 214 14.80 -4.59 15.14
C HIS A 214 13.60 -4.71 14.21
N ILE A 215 13.43 -5.90 13.62
CA ILE A 215 12.34 -6.21 12.69
C ILE A 215 11.15 -6.72 13.51
N GLU A 216 10.00 -6.03 13.40
CA GLU A 216 8.77 -6.36 14.13
C GLU A 216 7.56 -6.05 13.24
N PRO A 217 7.21 -6.95 12.30
CA PRO A 217 6.14 -6.69 11.35
C PRO A 217 4.78 -6.69 12.06
N ARG A 218 4.06 -5.57 11.96
CA ARG A 218 2.72 -5.37 12.52
C ARG A 218 1.77 -4.87 11.44
N GLY A 219 0.56 -5.42 11.36
CA GLY A 219 -0.47 -4.92 10.44
C GLY A 219 -0.23 -5.22 8.96
N ILE A 220 0.68 -6.16 8.64
CA ILE A 220 1.12 -6.43 7.27
C ILE A 220 0.09 -7.21 6.44
N THR A 221 -0.59 -8.19 7.04
CA THR A 221 -1.46 -9.14 6.33
C THR A 221 -2.92 -8.72 6.27
N GLU A 222 -3.34 -7.93 7.25
CA GLU A 222 -4.73 -7.51 7.49
C GLU A 222 -5.36 -6.77 6.30
N PRO A 223 -4.66 -5.86 5.60
CA PRO A 223 -5.23 -5.21 4.42
C PRO A 223 -5.56 -6.21 3.30
N LEU A 224 -4.68 -7.18 3.07
CA LEU A 224 -4.86 -8.21 2.05
C LEU A 224 -5.97 -9.19 2.42
N GLU A 225 -5.98 -9.65 3.69
CA GLU A 225 -7.06 -10.47 4.23
C GLU A 225 -8.42 -9.84 3.97
N TRP A 226 -8.56 -8.56 4.35
CA TRP A 226 -9.80 -7.84 4.18
C TRP A 226 -10.24 -7.77 2.73
N ILE A 227 -9.32 -7.46 1.80
CA ILE A 227 -9.60 -7.44 0.34
C ILE A 227 -10.07 -8.79 -0.17
N ILE A 228 -9.41 -9.88 0.24
CA ILE A 228 -9.75 -11.25 -0.21
C ILE A 228 -11.16 -11.62 0.27
N LEU A 229 -11.56 -11.16 1.45
CA LEU A 229 -12.90 -11.38 2.01
C LEU A 229 -14.00 -10.51 1.35
N GLN A 230 -13.65 -9.47 0.59
CA GLN A 230 -14.63 -8.65 -0.15
C GLN A 230 -15.09 -9.28 -1.47
N LYS A 231 -14.62 -10.49 -1.79
CA LYS A 231 -14.99 -11.24 -2.99
C LYS A 231 -16.41 -11.78 -2.98
#